data_AF-A0A955QFQ6-F1
#
_entry.id   AF-A0A955QFQ6-F1
#
_cell.length_a   1.000
_cell.length_b   1.000
_cell.length_c   1.000
_cell.angle_alpha   90.00
_cell.angle_beta   90.00
_cell.angle_gamma   90.00
#
_symmetry.space_group_name_H-M   'P 1'
#
loop_
_entity.id
_entity.type
_entity.pdbx_description
1 polymer ?
#
loop_
_entity_poly.entity_id
_entity_poly.type
_entity_poly.pdbx_seq_one_letter_code
_entity_poly.pdbx_strand_id
1 'polypeptide(L)'
;IWKVHQSDNWPNSLGGDEGQLMTLDTVIGGCLSYFLDEYQLDEARVEILRDCLAELDPLFTDLPEEASEYFRRLRYLGVTVLQEYS
;
A
#
# COMPACT_ATOMS: atom_id res chain seq x y z
N ILE A 1 -9.03 -7.26 6.56
CA ILE A 1 -7.69 -6.62 6.62
C ILE A 1 -7.73 -5.15 6.21
N TRP A 2 -8.43 -4.76 5.13
CA TRP A 2 -8.58 -3.34 4.75
C TRP A 2 -9.14 -2.43 5.84
N LYS A 3 -10.26 -2.82 6.47
CA LYS A 3 -10.83 -2.07 7.60
C LYS A 3 -9.85 -1.90 8.77
N VAL A 4 -8.98 -2.89 9.00
CA VAL A 4 -7.94 -2.83 10.05
C VAL A 4 -6.89 -1.81 9.68
N HIS A 5 -6.44 -1.82 8.41
CA HIS A 5 -5.48 -0.85 7.87
C HIS A 5 -6.00 0.59 8.00
N GLN A 6 -7.24 0.84 7.57
CA GLN A 6 -7.86 2.17 7.66
C GLN A 6 -8.03 2.70 9.10
N SER A 7 -8.21 1.79 10.06
CA SER A 7 -8.39 2.15 11.46
C SER A 7 -7.07 2.27 12.24
N ASP A 8 -5.96 1.86 11.64
CA ASP A 8 -4.67 1.92 12.32
C ASP A 8 -4.07 3.32 12.25
N ASN A 9 -3.21 3.64 13.21
CA ASN A 9 -2.50 4.90 13.19
C ASN A 9 -1.35 4.85 12.19
N TRP A 10 -0.99 6.02 11.66
CA TRP A 10 0.25 6.17 10.91
C TRP A 10 1.44 5.76 11.80
N PRO A 11 2.33 4.87 11.32
CA PRO A 11 3.46 4.40 12.12
C PRO A 11 4.48 5.51 12.40
N ASN A 12 5.11 5.44 13.58
CA ASN A 12 6.16 6.38 13.97
C ASN A 12 7.54 5.91 13.50
N SER A 13 8.55 6.79 13.64
CA SER A 13 9.97 6.43 13.44
C SER A 13 10.34 5.95 12.02
N LEU A 14 9.70 6.52 11.00
CA LEU A 14 9.91 6.18 9.59
C LEU A 14 11.19 6.76 8.97
N GLY A 15 11.90 7.62 9.71
CA GLY A 15 13.19 8.15 9.29
C GLY A 15 13.11 9.03 8.03
N GLY A 16 14.10 8.92 7.16
CA GLY A 16 14.21 9.72 5.93
C GLY A 16 13.16 9.37 4.87
N ASP A 17 12.57 8.19 4.95
CA ASP A 17 11.67 7.66 3.91
C ASP A 17 10.20 7.99 4.18
N GLU A 18 9.88 8.68 5.29
CA GLU A 18 8.50 9.03 5.68
C GLU A 18 7.70 9.68 4.55
N GLY A 19 8.31 10.62 3.83
CA GLY A 19 7.65 11.30 2.71
C GLY A 19 7.32 10.36 1.55
N GLN A 20 8.22 9.44 1.23
CA GLN A 20 7.99 8.42 0.19
C GLN A 20 6.90 7.45 0.63
N LEU A 21 6.99 6.95 1.87
CA LEU A 21 6.02 6.03 2.44
C LEU A 21 4.60 6.62 2.50
N MET A 22 4.47 7.90 2.86
CA MET A 22 3.19 8.62 2.85
C MET A 22 2.60 8.73 1.43
N THR A 23 3.46 8.95 0.43
CA THR A 23 3.06 8.98 -0.98
C THR A 23 2.56 7.61 -1.43
N LEU A 24 3.32 6.55 -1.12
CA LEU A 24 2.96 5.17 -1.44
C LEU A 24 1.65 4.74 -0.76
N ASP A 25 1.48 5.04 0.53
CA ASP A 25 0.23 4.75 1.26
C ASP A 25 -0.98 5.46 0.64
N THR A 26 -0.83 6.74 0.30
CA THR A 26 -1.89 7.53 -0.33
C THR A 26 -2.31 6.94 -1.67
N VAL A 27 -1.34 6.62 -2.53
CA VAL A 27 -1.61 6.14 -3.89
C VAL A 27 -2.17 4.72 -3.88
N ILE A 28 -1.55 3.81 -3.11
CA ILE A 28 -2.04 2.43 -2.97
C ILE A 28 -3.42 2.43 -2.32
N GLY A 29 -3.61 3.20 -1.24
CA GLY A 29 -4.89 3.35 -0.55
C GLY A 29 -6.00 3.90 -1.45
N GLY A 30 -5.66 4.83 -2.35
CA GLY A 30 -6.57 5.31 -3.38
C GLY A 30 -7.00 4.22 -4.36
N CYS A 31 -6.06 3.38 -4.82
CA CYS A 31 -6.38 2.24 -5.68
C CYS A 31 -7.26 1.21 -4.96
N LEU A 32 -6.94 0.88 -3.70
CA LEU A 32 -7.74 -0.06 -2.90
C LEU A 32 -9.17 0.47 -2.66
N SER A 33 -9.32 1.75 -2.33
CA SER A 33 -10.63 2.37 -2.15
C SER A 33 -11.45 2.32 -3.43
N TYR A 34 -10.85 2.72 -4.56
CA TYR A 34 -11.51 2.67 -5.86
C TYR A 34 -11.96 1.26 -6.23
N PHE A 35 -11.08 0.26 -6.05
CA PHE A 35 -11.44 -1.14 -6.31
C PHE A 35 -12.61 -1.62 -5.45
N LEU A 36 -12.69 -1.21 -4.19
CA LEU A 36 -13.78 -1.63 -3.30
C LEU A 36 -15.12 -1.00 -3.65
N ASP A 37 -15.10 0.20 -4.24
CA ASP A 37 -16.31 0.89 -4.68
C ASP A 37 -16.79 0.38 -6.04
N GLU A 38 -15.88 0.24 -7.00
CA GLU A 38 -16.20 -0.10 -8.39
C GLU A 38 -16.13 -1.61 -8.69
N TYR A 39 -15.60 -2.41 -7.76
CA TYR A 39 -15.21 -3.81 -7.98
C TYR A 39 -14.27 -4.01 -9.18
N GLN A 40 -13.63 -2.92 -9.63
CA GLN A 40 -12.63 -2.97 -10.66
C GLN A 40 -11.59 -1.83 -10.60
N LEU A 41 -10.42 -2.03 -11.21
CA LEU A 41 -9.40 -1.06 -11.57
C LEU A 41 -9.29 -0.98 -13.09
N ASP A 42 -9.06 0.24 -13.59
CA ASP A 42 -8.62 0.45 -14.96
C ASP A 42 -7.12 0.14 -15.13
N GLU A 43 -6.67 0.04 -16.39
CA GLU A 43 -5.29 -0.32 -16.74
C GLU A 43 -4.27 0.66 -16.14
N ALA A 44 -4.56 1.96 -16.14
CA ALA A 44 -3.67 2.96 -15.57
C ALA A 44 -3.48 2.77 -14.06
N ARG A 45 -4.57 2.48 -13.33
CA ARG A 45 -4.51 2.18 -11.89
C ARG A 45 -3.79 0.86 -11.60
N VAL A 46 -3.92 -0.14 -12.46
CA VAL A 46 -3.18 -1.41 -12.35
C VAL A 46 -1.67 -1.16 -12.49
N GLU A 47 -1.24 -0.36 -13.47
CA GLU A 47 0.16 0.01 -13.65
C GLU A 47 0.69 0.81 -12.44
N ILE A 48 -0.03 1.86 -12.03
CA ILE A 48 0.32 2.66 -10.84
C ILE A 48 0.47 1.79 -9.59
N LEU A 49 -0.46 0.86 -9.36
CA LEU A 49 -0.42 -0.02 -8.20
C LEU A 49 0.79 -0.97 -8.26
N ARG A 50 1.13 -1.51 -9.42
CA ARG A 50 2.33 -2.34 -9.61
C ARG A 50 3.61 -1.58 -9.31
N ASP A 51 3.74 -0.37 -9.85
CA ASP A 51 4.93 0.47 -9.66
C ASP A 51 5.07 0.85 -8.18
N CYS A 52 3.99 1.27 -7.52
CA CYS A 52 4.03 1.60 -6.09
C CYS A 52 4.40 0.39 -5.21
N LEU A 53 3.91 -0.81 -5.53
CA LEU A 53 4.29 -2.02 -4.79
C LEU A 53 5.75 -2.39 -5.00
N ALA A 54 6.28 -2.21 -6.21
CA ALA A 54 7.70 -2.42 -6.49
C ALA A 54 8.60 -1.41 -5.76
N GLU A 55 8.15 -0.17 -5.62
CA GLU A 55 8.82 0.86 -4.82
C GLU A 55 8.73 0.64 -3.31
N LEU A 56 7.62 0.05 -2.82
CA LEU A 56 7.43 -0.24 -1.40
C LEU A 56 8.32 -1.39 -0.90
N ASP A 57 8.53 -2.42 -1.72
CA ASP A 57 9.26 -3.64 -1.35
C ASP A 57 10.70 -3.42 -0.79
N PRO A 58 11.56 -2.57 -1.39
CA PRO A 58 12.90 -2.33 -0.84
C PRO A 58 12.89 -1.62 0.52
N LEU A 59 11.85 -0.81 0.81
CA LEU A 59 11.78 0.02 2.02
C LEU A 59 11.56 -0.81 3.29
N PHE A 60 11.08 -2.06 3.19
CA PHE A 60 10.90 -2.93 4.35
C PHE A 60 12.19 -3.23 5.13
N THR A 61 13.35 -3.12 4.50
CA THR A 61 14.64 -3.49 5.11
C THR A 61 15.00 -2.58 6.29
N ASP A 62 14.63 -1.30 6.21
CA ASP A 62 15.06 -0.27 7.15
C ASP A 62 13.93 0.19 8.10
N LEU A 63 12.73 -0.42 7.97
CA LEU A 63 11.58 -0.07 8.78
C LEU A 63 11.60 -0.75 10.16
N PRO A 64 11.25 -0.02 11.24
CA PRO A 64 10.94 -0.62 12.53
C PRO A 64 9.83 -1.69 12.40
N GLU A 65 9.76 -2.62 13.37
CA GLU A 65 8.80 -3.73 13.32
C GLU A 65 7.34 -3.26 13.23
N GLU A 66 6.94 -2.29 14.07
CA GLU A 66 5.59 -1.71 14.06
C GLU A 66 5.24 -1.07 12.71
N ALA A 67 6.18 -0.32 12.11
CA ALA A 67 6.00 0.27 10.79
C ALA A 67 5.93 -0.80 9.70
N SER A 68 6.78 -1.82 9.80
CA SER A 68 6.79 -2.96 8.87
C SER A 68 5.44 -3.68 8.84
N GLU A 69 4.79 -3.87 9.99
CA GLU A 69 3.46 -4.49 10.04
C GLU A 69 2.40 -3.67 9.29
N TYR A 70 2.41 -2.35 9.45
CA TYR A 70 1.52 -1.45 8.71
C TYR A 70 1.68 -1.60 7.21
N PHE A 71 2.91 -1.45 6.70
CA PHE A 71 3.16 -1.52 5.25
C PHE A 71 3.04 -2.94 4.69
N ARG A 72 3.25 -3.99 5.49
CA ARG A 72 2.97 -5.38 5.06
C ARG A 72 1.49 -5.59 4.79
N ARG A 73 0.59 -5.01 5.60
CA ARG A 73 -0.85 -5.07 5.34
C ARG A 73 -1.22 -4.32 4.07
N LEU A 74 -0.68 -3.12 3.87
CA LEU A 74 -0.86 -2.34 2.64
C LEU A 74 -0.41 -3.11 1.41
N ARG A 75 0.80 -3.67 1.44
CA ARG A 75 1.37 -4.50 0.38
C ARG A 75 0.50 -5.71 0.08
N TYR A 76 0.10 -6.45 1.12
CA TYR A 76 -0.75 -7.63 0.97
C TYR A 76 -2.07 -7.29 0.26
N LEU A 77 -2.71 -6.19 0.67
CA LEU A 77 -3.93 -5.71 0.04
C LEU A 77 -3.72 -5.36 -1.45
N GLY A 78 -2.67 -4.59 -1.77
CA GLY A 78 -2.36 -4.22 -3.15
C GLY A 78 -2.10 -5.45 -4.04
N VAL A 79 -1.28 -6.39 -3.56
CA VAL A 79 -1.01 -7.65 -4.28
C VAL A 79 -2.28 -8.47 -4.47
N THR A 80 -3.14 -8.55 -3.45
CA THR A 80 -4.42 -9.28 -3.54
C THR A 80 -5.31 -8.70 -4.62
N VAL A 81 -5.43 -7.36 -4.67
CA VAL A 81 -6.20 -6.70 -5.73
C VAL A 81 -5.63 -7.00 -7.11
N LEU A 82 -4.30 -6.96 -7.29
CA LEU A 82 -3.68 -7.29 -8.59
C LEU A 82 -3.88 -8.75 -9.02
N GLN A 83 -4.03 -9.70 -8.08
CA GLN A 83 -4.28 -11.10 -8.40
C GLN A 83 -5.69 -11.35 -8.95
N GLU A 84 -6.66 -10.52 -8.59
CA GLU A 84 -8.00 -10.55 -9.20
C GLU A 84 -8.00 -10.08 -10.67
N TYR A 85 -6.87 -9.50 -11.15
CA TYR A 85 -6.66 -9.06 -12.54
C TYR A 85 -5.80 -10.00 -13.40
N SER A 86 -5.23 -11.05 -12.82
CA SER A 86 -4.31 -11.97 -13.52
C SER A 86 -4.99 -13.16 -14.17
#